data_AF-A0A542HV82-F1
#
_entry.id   AF-A0A542HV82-F1
#
_cell.length_a   1.000
_cell.length_b   1.000
_cell.length_c   1.000
_cell.angle_alpha   90.00
_cell.angle_beta   90.00
_cell.angle_gamma   90.00
#
_symmetry.space_group_name_H-M   'P 1'
#
loop_
_entity.id
_entity.type
_entity.pdbx_description
1 polymer ?
#
loop_
_entity_poly.entity_id
_entity_poly.type
_entity_poly.pdbx_seq_one_letter_code
_entity_poly.pdbx_strand_id
1 'polypeptide(L)'
;MKTFLDITDKAAVLAYVRNRSIVWPAAEGGCWEWVCSTTPDGYGRFTADKRSYYSHREAFKASGRRIPEGWTLDHLCQNRACCNPIHLEPVTRGENTRRARNAYWVAFMKEHFAARRILQNVGGSVIQSGVNA
;
A
#
# COMPACT_ATOMS: atom_id res chain seq x y z
N MET A 1 -18.18 21.37 -9.37
CA MET A 1 -16.81 20.86 -9.11
C MET A 1 -16.96 19.45 -8.55
N LYS A 2 -16.69 18.42 -9.35
CA LYS A 2 -17.14 17.04 -9.08
C LYS A 2 -16.24 16.32 -8.06
N THR A 3 -16.91 15.81 -7.02
CA THR A 3 -16.56 14.68 -6.15
C THR A 3 -15.18 14.71 -5.49
N PHE A 4 -15.08 15.50 -4.42
CA PHE A 4 -14.19 15.13 -3.31
C PHE A 4 -14.60 13.72 -2.84
N LEU A 5 -13.65 12.79 -2.75
CA LEU A 5 -13.90 11.47 -2.17
C LEU A 5 -14.35 11.66 -0.73
N ASP A 6 -15.60 11.31 -0.42
CA ASP A 6 -16.07 11.23 0.96
C ASP A 6 -15.42 10.03 1.64
N ILE A 7 -14.55 10.28 2.61
CA ILE A 7 -13.81 9.24 3.32
C ILE A 7 -14.72 8.36 4.21
N THR A 8 -15.94 8.82 4.50
CA THR A 8 -16.93 8.09 5.31
C THR A 8 -17.71 7.07 4.48
N ASP A 9 -17.80 7.27 3.16
CA ASP A 9 -18.36 6.29 2.23
C ASP A 9 -17.34 5.17 1.98
N LYS A 10 -17.49 4.10 2.75
CA LYS A 10 -16.63 2.92 2.69
C LYS A 10 -16.59 2.30 1.29
N ALA A 11 -17.71 2.25 0.58
CA ALA A 11 -17.77 1.66 -0.75
C ALA A 11 -17.01 2.54 -1.75
N ALA A 12 -17.20 3.86 -1.68
CA ALA A 12 -16.46 4.81 -2.50
C ALA A 12 -14.95 4.75 -2.23
N VAL A 13 -14.54 4.64 -0.97
CA VAL A 13 -13.11 4.51 -0.61
C VAL A 13 -12.50 3.23 -1.17
N LEU A 14 -13.16 2.08 -0.99
CA LEU A 14 -12.67 0.81 -1.53
C LEU A 14 -12.58 0.84 -3.06
N ALA A 15 -13.60 1.35 -3.74
CA ALA A 15 -13.57 1.50 -5.20
C ALA A 15 -12.46 2.48 -5.63
N TYR A 16 -12.29 3.59 -4.92
CA TYR A 16 -11.28 4.60 -5.21
C TYR A 16 -9.87 4.01 -5.13
N VAL A 17 -9.55 3.28 -4.06
CA VAL A 17 -8.22 2.70 -3.87
C VAL A 17 -7.99 1.56 -4.85
N ARG A 18 -8.99 0.69 -5.06
CA ARG A 18 -8.88 -0.46 -5.96
C ARG A 18 -8.70 -0.06 -7.42
N ASN A 19 -9.45 0.93 -7.89
CA ASN A 19 -9.43 1.37 -9.29
C ASN A 19 -8.16 2.15 -9.67
N ARG A 20 -7.40 2.62 -8.66
CA ARG A 20 -6.11 3.30 -8.83
C ARG A 20 -4.93 2.40 -8.51
N SER A 21 -5.17 1.10 -8.44
CA SER A 21 -4.14 0.09 -8.21
C SER A 21 -4.03 -0.88 -9.36
N ILE A 22 -2.80 -1.26 -9.67
CA ILE A 22 -2.53 -2.45 -10.49
C ILE A 22 -2.69 -3.68 -9.58
N VAL A 23 -3.18 -4.80 -10.11
CA VAL A 23 -3.27 -6.04 -9.33
C VAL A 23 -2.12 -6.98 -9.66
N TRP A 24 -1.40 -7.42 -8.62
CA TRP A 24 -0.26 -8.32 -8.75
C TRP A 24 -0.21 -9.39 -7.65
N PRO A 25 -0.08 -10.69 -7.98
CA PRO A 25 -0.30 -11.26 -9.32
C PRO A 25 -1.70 -10.90 -9.83
N ALA A 26 -1.93 -10.94 -11.15
CA ALA A 26 -3.23 -10.64 -11.76
C ALA A 26 -4.25 -11.76 -11.49
N ALA A 27 -4.52 -12.02 -10.21
CA ALA A 27 -5.37 -13.06 -9.68
C ALA A 27 -6.26 -12.49 -8.57
N GLU A 28 -7.32 -13.22 -8.26
CA GLU A 28 -8.15 -12.91 -7.10
C GLU A 28 -7.29 -12.93 -5.83
N GLY A 29 -7.43 -11.90 -5.00
CA GLY A 29 -6.62 -11.73 -3.80
C GLY A 29 -5.21 -11.16 -4.02
N GLY A 30 -4.80 -10.83 -5.25
CA GLY A 30 -3.51 -10.17 -5.50
C GLY A 30 -3.33 -8.84 -4.75
N CYS A 31 -2.08 -8.38 -4.62
CA CYS A 31 -1.79 -7.04 -4.10
C CYS A 31 -2.49 -5.98 -4.94
N TRP A 32 -3.03 -4.96 -4.28
CA TRP A 32 -3.48 -3.75 -4.95
C TRP A 32 -2.32 -2.76 -4.90
N GLU A 33 -1.43 -2.85 -5.88
CA GLU A 33 -0.24 -2.00 -6.02
C GLU A 33 -0.67 -0.55 -6.23
N TRP A 34 -0.48 0.30 -5.24
CA TRP A 34 -0.80 1.73 -5.35
C TRP A 34 0.19 2.44 -6.28
N VAL A 35 -0.30 3.00 -7.39
CA VAL A 35 0.55 3.63 -8.42
C VAL A 35 0.47 5.16 -8.46
N CYS A 36 -0.27 5.78 -7.53
CA CYS A 36 -0.29 7.24 -7.41
C CYS A 36 0.83 7.73 -6.48
N SER A 37 0.58 8.77 -5.67
CA SER A 37 1.58 9.31 -4.76
C SER A 37 1.98 8.29 -3.69
N THR A 38 3.29 8.16 -3.44
CA THR A 38 3.87 7.35 -2.38
C THR A 38 4.79 8.22 -1.52
N THR A 39 5.01 7.80 -0.28
CA THR A 39 6.04 8.37 0.58
C THR A 39 7.44 7.88 0.17
N PRO A 40 8.53 8.55 0.61
CA PRO A 40 9.89 8.08 0.35
C PRO A 40 10.17 6.65 0.83
N ASP A 41 9.47 6.22 1.89
CA ASP A 41 9.54 4.87 2.44
C ASP A 41 8.55 3.88 1.77
N GLY A 42 7.83 4.29 0.72
CA GLY A 42 7.07 3.41 -0.18
C GLY A 42 5.59 3.21 0.15
N TYR A 43 5.03 3.95 1.10
CA TYR A 43 3.60 3.83 1.44
C TYR A 43 2.73 4.70 0.53
N GLY A 44 1.68 4.10 -0.03
CA GLY A 44 0.71 4.82 -0.85
C GLY A 44 -0.07 5.89 -0.10
N ARG A 45 -0.27 7.05 -0.73
CA ARG A 45 -1.01 8.20 -0.21
C ARG A 45 -1.92 8.81 -1.26
N PHE A 46 -2.99 9.43 -0.77
CA PHE A 46 -3.87 10.29 -1.56
C PHE A 46 -4.38 11.46 -0.71
N THR A 47 -5.00 12.44 -1.37
CA THR A 47 -5.60 13.60 -0.72
C THR A 47 -7.11 13.58 -0.93
N ALA A 48 -7.86 13.71 0.16
CA ALA A 48 -9.30 13.89 0.20
C ALA A 48 -9.65 14.89 1.32
N ASP A 49 -10.69 15.68 1.15
CA ASP A 49 -11.08 16.83 1.98
C ASP A 49 -9.92 17.68 2.51
N LYS A 50 -8.98 18.05 1.62
CA LYS A 50 -7.75 18.80 1.93
C LYS A 50 -6.83 18.15 2.97
N ARG A 51 -7.04 16.86 3.25
CA ARG A 51 -6.25 16.04 4.17
C ARG A 51 -5.59 14.91 3.40
N SER A 52 -4.44 14.47 3.90
CA SER A 52 -3.69 13.38 3.28
C SER A 52 -3.91 12.08 4.06
N TYR A 53 -4.18 11.01 3.33
CA TYR A 53 -4.49 9.71 3.85
C TYR A 53 -3.56 8.64 3.29
N TYR A 54 -3.35 7.57 4.06
CA TYR A 54 -2.62 6.39 3.61
C TYR A 54 -3.57 5.41 2.93
N SER A 55 -3.28 5.02 1.68
CA SER A 55 -4.15 4.17 0.87
C SER A 55 -4.51 2.87 1.58
N HIS A 56 -3.53 2.18 2.14
CA HIS A 56 -3.72 0.91 2.85
C HIS A 56 -4.55 1.05 4.13
N ARG A 57 -4.38 2.15 4.90
CA ARG A 57 -5.16 2.37 6.13
C ARG A 57 -6.62 2.65 5.83
N GLU A 58 -6.89 3.45 4.81
CA GLU A 58 -8.26 3.77 4.40
C GLU A 58 -8.95 2.57 3.78
N ALA A 59 -8.26 1.80 2.94
CA ALA A 59 -8.77 0.54 2.41
C ALA A 59 -9.15 -0.44 3.54
N PHE A 60 -8.26 -0.60 4.54
CA PHE A 60 -8.51 -1.48 5.68
C PHE A 60 -9.76 -1.05 6.47
N LYS A 61 -9.88 0.24 6.81
CA LYS A 61 -11.06 0.76 7.52
C LYS A 61 -12.34 0.62 6.69
N ALA A 62 -12.26 0.90 5.40
CA ALA A 62 -13.37 0.83 4.48
C ALA A 62 -13.85 -0.63 4.25
N SER A 63 -12.97 -1.62 4.42
CA SER A 63 -13.35 -3.05 4.47
C SER A 63 -14.16 -3.44 5.72
N GLY A 64 -14.48 -2.50 6.62
CA GLY A 64 -15.22 -2.74 7.84
C GLY A 64 -14.36 -3.18 9.03
N ARG A 65 -13.04 -3.23 8.87
CA ARG A 65 -12.09 -3.65 9.91
C ARG A 65 -11.63 -2.45 10.74
N ARG A 66 -11.35 -2.67 12.03
CA ARG A 66 -10.89 -1.62 12.96
C ARG A 66 -9.38 -1.70 13.16
N ILE A 67 -8.71 -0.54 13.17
CA ILE A 67 -7.34 -0.40 13.65
C ILE A 67 -7.43 0.07 15.11
N PRO A 68 -7.03 -0.75 16.11
CA PRO A 68 -7.03 -0.32 17.50
C PRO A 68 -6.16 0.92 17.72
N GLU A 69 -6.46 1.70 18.75
CA GLU A 69 -5.66 2.89 19.08
C GLU A 69 -4.22 2.51 19.41
N GLY A 70 -3.26 3.28 18.92
CA GLY A 70 -1.82 3.00 19.09
C GLY A 70 -1.26 1.89 18.20
N TRP A 71 -2.11 1.12 17.49
CA TRP A 71 -1.69 0.03 16.61
C TRP A 71 -1.34 0.55 15.20
N THR A 72 -0.52 -0.23 14.51
CA THR A 72 -0.17 -0.03 13.10
C THR A 72 -0.72 -1.16 12.25
N LEU A 73 -0.69 -1.00 10.93
CA LEU A 73 -0.89 -2.10 10.01
C LEU A 73 0.46 -2.65 9.57
N ASP A 74 0.59 -3.97 9.61
CA ASP A 74 1.68 -4.72 9.01
C ASP A 74 1.22 -5.26 7.65
N HIS A 75 2.11 -5.23 6.68
CA HIS A 75 1.87 -5.77 5.35
C HIS A 75 2.31 -7.22 5.33
N LEU A 76 1.35 -8.16 5.36
CA LEU A 76 1.63 -9.59 5.25
C LEU A 76 2.37 -9.93 3.94
N CYS A 77 2.10 -9.15 2.89
CA CYS A 77 2.76 -9.22 1.59
C CYS A 77 4.08 -8.44 1.50
N GLN A 78 4.46 -7.69 2.55
CA GLN A 78 5.63 -6.79 2.63
C GLN A 78 5.81 -5.76 1.53
N ASN A 79 4.76 -5.59 0.75
CA ASN A 79 4.68 -4.56 -0.24
C ASN A 79 4.01 -3.33 0.38
N ARG A 80 4.80 -2.32 0.74
CA ARG A 80 4.31 -1.08 1.38
C ARG A 80 3.33 -0.29 0.50
N ALA A 81 3.40 -0.46 -0.82
CA ALA A 81 2.48 0.15 -1.77
C ALA A 81 1.16 -0.63 -1.89
N CYS A 82 1.08 -1.87 -1.40
CA CYS A 82 -0.15 -2.65 -1.41
C CYS A 82 -1.22 -2.01 -0.50
N CYS A 83 -2.41 -1.79 -1.05
CA CYS A 83 -3.58 -1.33 -0.29
C CYS A 83 -4.69 -2.38 -0.18
N ASN A 84 -4.44 -3.64 -0.56
CA ASN A 84 -5.44 -4.71 -0.42
C ASN A 84 -5.71 -4.99 1.08
N PRO A 85 -6.95 -4.82 1.57
CA PRO A 85 -7.30 -5.02 2.98
C PRO A 85 -6.99 -6.42 3.54
N ILE A 86 -6.98 -7.45 2.68
CA ILE A 86 -6.71 -8.83 3.10
C ILE A 86 -5.21 -9.08 3.34
N HIS A 87 -4.34 -8.21 2.83
CA HIS A 87 -2.89 -8.28 3.02
C HIS A 87 -2.40 -7.46 4.23
N LEU A 88 -3.32 -6.98 5.06
CA LEU A 88 -3.04 -6.10 6.18
C LEU A 88 -3.48 -6.75 7.49
N GLU A 89 -2.59 -6.67 8.47
CA GLU A 89 -2.84 -7.13 9.83
C GLU A 89 -2.62 -5.97 10.81
N PRO A 90 -3.58 -5.66 11.70
CA PRO A 90 -3.34 -4.71 12.77
C PRO A 90 -2.39 -5.37 13.78
N VAL A 91 -1.28 -4.70 14.07
CA VAL A 91 -0.28 -5.16 15.05
C VAL A 91 0.15 -4.02 15.97
N THR A 92 0.73 -4.38 17.12
CA THR A 92 1.39 -3.39 17.97
C THR A 92 2.66 -2.86 17.28
N ARG A 93 3.12 -1.67 17.67
CA ARG A 93 4.38 -1.11 17.13
C ARG A 93 5.58 -2.00 17.42
N GLY A 94 5.64 -2.59 18.61
CA GLY A 94 6.71 -3.51 19.01
C GLY A 94 6.76 -4.76 18.12
N GLU A 95 5.58 -5.33 17.80
CA GLU A 95 5.48 -6.47 16.90
C GLU A 95 5.90 -6.12 15.47
N ASN A 96 5.44 -4.97 14.95
CA ASN A 96 5.85 -4.48 13.64
C ASN A 96 7.38 -4.32 13.53
N THR A 97 8.02 -3.72 14.54
CA THR A 97 9.48 -3.58 14.59
C THR A 97 10.18 -4.94 14.70
N ARG A 98 9.64 -5.87 15.48
CA ARG A 98 10.19 -7.23 15.60
C ARG A 98 10.16 -7.97 14.27
N ARG A 99 9.04 -7.91 13.55
CA ARG A 99 8.88 -8.55 12.23
C ARG A 99 9.77 -7.93 11.17
N ALA A 100 9.93 -6.60 11.16
CA ALA A 100 10.84 -5.92 10.25
C ALA A 100 12.32 -6.32 10.40
N ARG A 101 12.74 -6.75 11.61
CA ARG A 101 14.12 -7.17 11.90
C ARG A 101 14.42 -8.61 11.50
N ASN A 102 13.41 -9.49 11.44
CA ASN A 102 13.58 -10.87 11.05
C ASN A 102 13.62 -10.97 9.52
N ALA A 103 14.83 -11.09 8.95
CA ALA A 103 15.15 -11.22 7.53
C ALA A 103 14.55 -12.44 6.80
N TYR A 104 13.51 -13.07 7.37
CA TYR A 104 12.83 -14.27 6.87
C TYR A 104 12.25 -14.07 5.45
N TRP A 105 12.11 -12.83 5.02
CA TRP A 105 11.40 -12.48 3.79
C TRP A 105 12.25 -11.81 2.71
N VAL A 106 13.50 -11.46 3.03
CA VAL A 106 14.51 -11.18 1.98
C VAL A 106 14.72 -12.45 1.13
N ALA A 107 14.59 -13.63 1.74
CA ALA A 107 14.60 -14.92 1.04
C ALA A 107 13.37 -15.11 0.15
N PHE A 108 12.15 -14.91 0.67
CA PHE A 108 10.89 -15.01 -0.10
C PHE A 108 10.82 -14.01 -1.28
N MET A 109 11.30 -12.78 -1.07
CA MET A 109 11.32 -11.74 -2.10
C MET A 109 12.27 -12.06 -3.25
N LYS A 110 13.44 -12.67 -3.01
CA LYS A 110 14.37 -13.07 -4.08
C LYS A 110 13.71 -13.97 -5.14
N GLU A 111 12.71 -14.76 -4.76
CA GLU A 111 11.99 -15.66 -5.66
C GLU A 111 10.81 -14.96 -6.39
N HIS A 112 10.26 -13.88 -5.84
CA HIS A 112 9.03 -13.23 -6.34
C HIS A 112 9.26 -11.85 -6.99
N PHE A 113 10.53 -11.46 -7.18
CA PHE A 113 11.00 -10.14 -7.64
C PHE A 113 10.77 -9.81 -9.14
N ALA A 114 9.87 -10.52 -9.84
CA ALA A 114 9.49 -10.19 -11.23
C ALA A 114 8.79 -8.82 -11.34
N ALA A 115 8.22 -8.30 -10.24
CA ALA A 115 7.48 -7.05 -10.21
C ALA A 115 8.35 -5.79 -10.45
N ARG A 116 9.63 -5.80 -10.04
CA ARG A 116 10.50 -4.61 -10.17
C ARG A 116 11.03 -4.40 -11.59
N ARG A 117 11.16 -5.49 -12.36
CA ARG A 117 11.75 -5.47 -13.71
C ARG A 117 10.72 -5.09 -14.79
N ILE A 118 9.42 -5.26 -14.53
CA ILE A 118 8.36 -4.86 -15.46
C ILE A 118 8.09 -3.35 -15.41
N LEU A 119 8.08 -2.71 -14.23
CA LEU A 119 7.96 -1.25 -14.12
C LEU A 119 9.08 -0.49 -14.83
N GLN A 120 10.30 -1.07 -14.88
CA GLN A 120 11.42 -0.55 -15.68
C GLN A 120 11.21 -0.74 -17.20
N ASN A 121 10.39 -1.70 -17.62
CA ASN A 121 10.13 -2.03 -19.03
C ASN A 121 8.86 -1.37 -19.61
N VAL A 122 7.92 -0.88 -18.78
CA VAL A 122 6.72 -0.13 -19.24
C VAL A 122 6.88 1.40 -19.21
N GLY A 123 8.10 1.92 -19.09
CA GLY A 123 8.37 3.35 -19.27
C GLY A 123 7.74 4.27 -18.22
N GLY A 124 7.33 3.74 -17.07
CA GLY A 124 6.87 4.55 -15.94
C GLY A 124 8.06 5.25 -15.29
N SER A 125 8.17 6.58 -15.47
CA SER A 125 9.21 7.39 -14.83
C SER A 125 9.08 7.31 -13.30
N VAL A 126 9.94 6.51 -12.67
CA VAL A 126 10.26 6.67 -11.26
C VAL A 126 11.21 7.86 -11.19
N ILE A 127 10.73 8.95 -10.60
CA ILE A 127 11.52 10.13 -10.27
C ILE A 127 12.78 9.64 -9.52
N GLN A 128 13.93 9.72 -10.20
CA GLN A 128 15.23 9.56 -9.56
C GLN A 128 15.43 10.78 -8.66
N SER A 129 15.12 10.64 -7.37
CA SER A 129 15.66 11.58 -6.39
C SER A 129 17.16 11.31 -6.31
N GLY A 130 17.93 12.26 -6.82
CA GLY A 130 19.38 12.22 -6.92
C GLY A 130 20.07 11.86 -5.61
N VAL A 131 21.11 11.06 -5.76
CA VAL A 131 22.29 11.07 -4.90
C VAL A 131 23.47 11.31 -5.83
N ASN A 132 24.14 12.42 -5.61
CA ASN A 132 25.33 12.87 -6.32
C ASN A 132 26.46 11.84 -6.19
N ALA A 133 27.06 11.49 -7.34
CA ALA A 133 28.50 11.33 -7.54
C ALA A 133 28.76 11.28 -9.06
#